data_AF-A0A2N7DCX0-F1
#
_entry.id   AF-A0A2N7DCX0-F1
#
_cell.length_a   1.000
_cell.length_b   1.000
_cell.length_c   1.000
_cell.angle_alpha   90.00
_cell.angle_beta   90.00
_cell.angle_gamma   90.00
#
_symmetry.space_group_name_H-M   'P 1'
#
loop_
_entity.id
_entity.type
_entity.pdbx_description
1 polymer ?
#
loop_
_entity_poly.entity_id
_entity_poly.type
_entity_poly.pdbx_seq_one_letter_code
_entity_poly.pdbx_strand_id
1 'polypeptide(L)'
;MKNTIIDLALKVRSVYEQGSREKFNLFSYSFQFPKNSCEGASRVFAHLVSIHIPNSKVAVVEGYDHPNDDRHYWVLVDDLIYDLTCDQFNGFTSPILGENTNPLSKKYSDLDIIKGDDIFVNWTPGGRYDKSETIGYIEHHLAGT
;
A
#
# COMPACT_ATOMS: atom_id res chain seq x y z
N MET A 1 -11.58 15.65 -2.79
CA MET A 1 -10.44 14.82 -3.23
C MET A 1 -9.91 13.96 -2.09
N LYS A 2 -9.42 14.53 -0.97
CA LYS A 2 -9.02 13.77 0.24
C LYS A 2 -10.02 12.69 0.65
N ASN A 3 -11.30 13.02 0.81
CA ASN A 3 -12.32 12.02 1.21
C ASN A 3 -12.45 10.87 0.21
N THR A 4 -12.43 11.15 -1.10
CA THR A 4 -12.46 10.12 -2.15
C THR A 4 -11.26 9.17 -2.08
N ILE A 5 -10.07 9.71 -1.79
CA ILE A 5 -8.85 8.90 -1.64
C ILE A 5 -8.92 8.06 -0.36
N ILE A 6 -9.43 8.61 0.74
CA ILE A 6 -9.69 7.89 1.99
C ILE A 6 -10.68 6.75 1.76
N ASP A 7 -11.78 7.00 1.05
CA ASP A 7 -12.78 5.98 0.73
C ASP A 7 -12.17 4.84 -0.09
N LEU A 8 -11.37 5.17 -1.11
CA LEU A 8 -10.64 4.17 -1.89
C LEU A 8 -9.64 3.39 -1.03
N ALA A 9 -8.89 4.06 -0.16
CA ALA A 9 -7.93 3.45 0.75
C ALA A 9 -8.61 2.44 1.68
N LEU A 10 -9.75 2.80 2.27
CA LEU A 10 -10.54 1.92 3.14
C LEU A 10 -11.10 0.72 2.36
N LYS A 11 -11.61 0.93 1.15
CA LYS A 11 -12.09 -0.16 0.30
C LYS A 11 -10.97 -1.14 -0.06
N VAL A 12 -9.84 -0.64 -0.56
CA VAL A 12 -8.67 -1.46 -0.91
C VAL A 12 -8.19 -2.24 0.31
N ARG A 13 -8.05 -1.58 1.46
CA ARG A 13 -7.69 -2.24 2.71
C ARG A 13 -8.67 -3.36 3.08
N SER A 14 -9.98 -3.11 3.01
CA SER A 14 -11.00 -4.13 3.30
C SER A 14 -10.85 -5.35 2.39
N VAL A 15 -10.52 -5.16 1.12
CA VAL A 15 -10.29 -6.29 0.19
C VAL A 15 -9.03 -7.08 0.55
N TYR A 16 -7.94 -6.42 0.95
CA TYR A 16 -6.76 -7.10 1.47
C TYR A 16 -7.06 -7.90 2.75
N GLU A 17 -7.83 -7.33 3.68
CA GLU A 17 -8.26 -8.03 4.89
C GLU A 17 -9.15 -9.24 4.58
N GLN A 18 -10.04 -9.12 3.58
CA GLN A 18 -10.86 -10.23 3.10
C GLN A 18 -10.00 -11.33 2.47
N GLY A 19 -9.11 -10.99 1.53
CA GLY A 19 -8.21 -11.94 0.89
C GLY A 19 -7.31 -12.68 1.89
N SER A 20 -6.88 -12.00 2.95
CA SER A 20 -6.14 -12.63 4.05
C SER A 20 -6.99 -13.63 4.84
N ARG A 21 -8.28 -13.35 5.08
CA ARG A 21 -9.20 -14.28 5.77
C ARG A 21 -9.54 -15.50 4.89
N GLU A 22 -9.68 -15.28 3.60
CA GLU A 22 -9.99 -16.31 2.60
C GLU A 22 -8.77 -17.17 2.23
N LYS A 23 -7.57 -16.84 2.74
CA LYS A 23 -6.30 -17.49 2.35
C LYS A 23 -6.09 -17.48 0.84
N PHE A 24 -6.42 -16.36 0.21
CA PHE A 24 -6.28 -16.19 -1.23
C PHE A 24 -4.84 -16.52 -1.65
N ASN A 25 -4.70 -17.45 -2.62
CA ASN A 25 -3.45 -18.18 -2.90
C ASN A 25 -2.26 -17.29 -3.30
N LEU A 26 -2.51 -16.04 -3.69
CA LEU A 26 -1.48 -15.06 -4.00
C LEU A 26 -0.66 -14.60 -2.79
N PHE A 27 -1.24 -14.72 -1.60
CA PHE A 27 -0.53 -14.52 -0.35
C PHE A 27 0.15 -15.83 0.03
N SER A 28 1.26 -16.16 -0.64
CA SER A 28 2.13 -17.25 -0.19
C SER A 28 2.45 -17.07 1.29
N TYR A 29 2.48 -18.15 2.06
CA TYR A 29 2.55 -18.32 3.54
C TYR A 29 3.25 -17.23 4.41
N SER A 30 4.08 -16.35 3.86
CA SER A 30 4.71 -15.20 4.51
C SER A 30 3.86 -13.92 4.53
N PHE A 31 2.90 -13.77 3.61
CA PHE A 31 2.01 -12.60 3.54
C PHE A 31 0.77 -12.80 4.42
N GLN A 32 0.56 -11.88 5.38
CA GLN A 32 -0.61 -11.85 6.24
C GLN A 32 -1.03 -10.41 6.46
N PHE A 33 -1.93 -9.88 5.66
CA PHE A 33 -2.28 -8.46 5.75
C PHE A 33 -2.70 -8.08 7.20
N PRO A 34 -2.13 -7.02 7.81
CA PRO A 34 -1.22 -6.01 7.21
C PRO A 34 0.29 -6.32 7.26
N LYS A 35 0.71 -7.45 7.86
CA LYS A 35 2.11 -7.87 8.00
C LYS A 35 2.72 -8.35 6.68
N ASN A 36 3.95 -7.92 6.43
CA ASN A 36 4.73 -8.25 5.23
C ASN A 36 4.04 -7.85 3.91
N SER A 37 3.02 -6.98 3.94
CA SER A 37 2.26 -6.58 2.76
C SER A 37 2.41 -5.12 2.38
N CYS A 38 3.25 -4.35 3.10
CA CYS A 38 3.37 -2.90 2.94
C CYS A 38 3.74 -2.49 1.50
N GLU A 39 4.71 -3.16 0.88
CA GLU A 39 5.15 -2.87 -0.49
C GLU A 39 4.03 -3.08 -1.51
N GLY A 40 3.43 -4.28 -1.52
CA GLY A 40 2.36 -4.64 -2.45
C GLY A 40 1.10 -3.80 -2.25
N ALA A 41 0.67 -3.62 -1.00
CA ALA A 41 -0.50 -2.80 -0.67
C ALA A 41 -0.31 -1.34 -1.09
N SER A 42 0.89 -0.76 -0.86
CA SER A 42 1.19 0.62 -1.23
C SER A 42 1.22 0.80 -2.75
N ARG A 43 1.90 -0.10 -3.48
CA ARG A 43 2.00 0.00 -4.94
C ARG A 43 0.66 -0.21 -5.64
N VAL A 44 -0.12 -1.20 -5.21
CA VAL A 44 -1.47 -1.42 -5.76
C VAL A 44 -2.39 -0.25 -5.45
N PHE A 45 -2.39 0.25 -4.22
CA PHE A 45 -3.21 1.41 -3.87
C PHE A 45 -2.82 2.66 -4.68
N ALA A 46 -1.53 2.97 -4.79
CA ALA A 46 -1.04 4.07 -5.60
C ALA A 46 -1.41 3.93 -7.09
N HIS A 47 -1.36 2.71 -7.62
CA HIS A 47 -1.80 2.42 -8.99
C HIS A 47 -3.30 2.72 -9.19
N LEU A 48 -4.15 2.24 -8.27
CA LEU A 48 -5.59 2.49 -8.30
C LEU A 48 -5.93 3.98 -8.18
N VAL A 49 -5.23 4.73 -7.32
CA VAL A 49 -5.39 6.19 -7.24
C VAL A 49 -5.03 6.86 -8.57
N SER A 50 -3.94 6.43 -9.21
CA SER A 50 -3.49 6.98 -10.49
C SER A 50 -4.50 6.76 -11.62
N ILE A 51 -5.21 5.62 -11.60
CA ILE A 51 -6.24 5.29 -12.59
C ILE A 51 -7.55 6.05 -12.31
N HIS A 52 -8.03 6.04 -11.06
CA HIS A 52 -9.35 6.57 -10.71
C HIS A 52 -9.35 8.08 -10.45
N ILE A 53 -8.19 8.67 -10.17
CA ILE A 53 -8.03 10.08 -9.79
C ILE A 53 -6.85 10.68 -10.58
N PRO A 54 -6.96 10.80 -11.92
CA PRO A 54 -5.82 11.06 -12.82
C PRO A 54 -5.14 12.43 -12.62
N ASN A 55 -5.77 13.36 -11.90
CA ASN A 55 -5.20 14.68 -11.61
C ASN A 55 -4.40 14.74 -10.31
N SER A 56 -4.35 13.63 -9.54
CA SER A 56 -3.62 13.59 -8.27
C SER A 56 -2.13 13.32 -8.49
N LYS A 57 -1.28 13.91 -7.65
CA LYS A 57 0.16 13.60 -7.61
C LYS A 57 0.37 12.39 -6.72
N VAL A 58 0.69 11.25 -7.32
CA VAL A 58 0.87 9.99 -6.60
C VAL A 58 2.33 9.57 -6.57
N ALA A 59 2.80 9.11 -5.41
CA ALA A 59 4.09 8.46 -5.25
C ALA A 59 4.01 7.36 -4.18
N VAL A 60 4.83 6.32 -4.33
CA VAL A 60 5.11 5.37 -3.25
C VAL A 60 6.40 5.78 -2.58
N VAL A 61 6.40 5.82 -1.26
CA VAL A 61 7.60 6.06 -0.46
C VAL A 61 8.10 4.73 0.06
N GLU A 62 9.37 4.47 -0.15
CA GLU A 62 10.12 3.41 0.49
C GLU A 62 10.95 4.02 1.61
N GLY A 63 10.69 3.64 2.84
CA GLY A 63 11.52 3.99 3.98
C GLY A 63 12.38 2.80 4.40
N TYR A 64 13.68 3.03 4.59
CA TYR A 64 14.64 2.03 5.01
C TYR A 64 15.23 2.36 6.40
N ASP A 65 15.35 1.31 7.22
CA ASP A 65 15.95 1.34 8.55
C ASP A 65 17.26 0.52 8.54
N HIS A 66 18.38 1.21 8.25
CA HIS A 66 19.72 0.61 8.15
C HIS A 66 20.10 -0.28 9.34
N PRO A 67 19.93 0.15 10.61
CA PRO A 67 20.21 -0.70 11.78
C PRO A 67 19.56 -2.08 11.78
N ASN A 68 18.35 -2.20 11.22
CA ASN A 68 17.56 -3.44 11.27
C ASN A 68 17.45 -4.14 9.91
N ASP A 69 18.05 -3.58 8.85
CA ASP A 69 17.89 -4.03 7.47
C ASP A 69 16.41 -4.25 7.10
N ASP A 70 15.57 -3.29 7.49
CA ASP A 70 14.11 -3.39 7.39
C ASP A 70 13.53 -2.28 6.51
N ARG A 71 12.43 -2.59 5.81
CA ARG A 71 11.78 -1.70 4.85
C ARG A 71 10.31 -1.53 5.18
N HIS A 72 9.81 -0.31 5.01
CA HIS A 72 8.38 -0.02 5.11
C HIS A 72 7.94 0.90 3.97
N TYR A 73 6.73 0.68 3.48
CA TYR A 73 6.20 1.42 2.34
C TYR A 73 4.88 2.08 2.69
N TRP A 74 4.68 3.31 2.19
CA TRP A 74 3.43 4.04 2.25
C TRP A 74 3.23 4.86 0.99
N VAL A 75 2.06 5.48 0.83
CA VAL A 75 1.70 6.27 -0.35
C VAL A 75 1.59 7.74 0.00
N LEU A 76 2.08 8.59 -0.90
CA LEU A 76 1.81 10.02 -0.93
C LEU A 76 0.82 10.31 -2.06
N VAL A 77 -0.29 10.98 -1.74
CA VAL A 77 -1.22 11.54 -2.71
C VAL A 77 -1.45 13.00 -2.38
N ASP A 78 -1.05 13.90 -3.28
CA ASP A 78 -1.11 15.35 -3.08
C ASP A 78 -0.54 15.79 -1.72
N ASP A 79 0.68 15.30 -1.42
CA ASP A 79 1.44 15.54 -0.19
C ASP A 79 0.80 14.99 1.10
N LEU A 80 -0.31 14.25 1.01
CA LEU A 80 -0.93 13.55 2.13
C LEU A 80 -0.52 12.07 2.16
N ILE A 81 -0.33 11.56 3.37
CA ILE A 81 0.13 10.20 3.64
C ILE A 81 -1.04 9.23 3.77
N TYR A 82 -0.88 8.09 3.11
CA TYR A 82 -1.76 6.94 3.19
C TYR A 82 -0.91 5.70 3.45
N ASP A 83 -0.96 5.21 4.67
CA ASP A 83 -0.27 4.00 5.11
C ASP A 83 -1.31 2.97 5.54
N LEU A 84 -1.59 2.04 4.62
CA LEU A 84 -2.59 1.00 4.82
C LEU A 84 -2.13 -0.08 5.80
N THR A 85 -0.88 -0.04 6.26
CA THR A 85 -0.25 -1.16 6.98
C THR A 85 0.52 -0.76 8.23
N CYS A 86 0.51 0.51 8.64
CA CYS A 86 1.25 0.98 9.82
C CYS A 86 0.84 0.27 11.12
N ASP A 87 -0.40 -0.20 11.20
CA ASP A 87 -0.94 -0.99 12.31
C ASP A 87 -0.37 -2.42 12.39
N GLN A 88 0.55 -2.80 11.49
CA GLN A 88 1.42 -3.96 11.70
C GLN A 88 2.48 -3.72 12.80
N PHE A 89 2.76 -2.47 13.14
CA PHE A 89 3.76 -2.08 14.14
C PHE A 89 3.13 -1.71 15.49
N ASN A 90 3.89 -1.92 16.56
CA ASN A 90 3.47 -1.53 17.90
C ASN A 90 3.27 0.00 17.99
N GLY A 91 2.23 0.41 18.70
CA GLY A 91 1.88 1.83 18.88
C GLY A 91 0.88 2.38 17.87
N PHE A 92 0.44 1.56 16.91
CA PHE A 92 -0.60 1.89 15.94
C PHE A 92 -1.77 0.91 16.08
N THR A 93 -3.00 1.44 16.00
CA THR A 93 -4.24 0.64 16.08
C THR A 93 -5.10 0.74 14.83
N SER A 94 -4.72 1.59 13.87
CA SER A 94 -5.46 1.89 12.66
C SER A 94 -4.50 2.39 11.57
N PRO A 95 -4.88 2.27 10.28
CA PRO A 95 -4.09 2.87 9.19
C PRO A 95 -4.01 4.39 9.33
N ILE A 96 -2.98 4.99 8.73
CA ILE A 96 -2.84 6.45 8.61
C ILE A 96 -3.42 6.85 7.26
N LEU A 97 -4.46 7.68 7.24
CA LEU A 97 -5.18 8.02 6.02
C LEU A 97 -5.37 9.53 5.88
N GLY A 98 -4.68 10.13 4.91
CA GLY A 98 -4.78 11.54 4.59
C GLY A 98 -4.13 12.46 5.62
N GLU A 99 -3.06 12.01 6.28
CA GLU A 99 -2.31 12.78 7.29
C GLU A 99 -1.11 13.51 6.69
N ASN A 100 -0.62 14.55 7.38
CA ASN A 100 0.56 15.31 6.92
C ASN A 100 1.89 14.68 7.32
N THR A 101 1.89 13.72 8.25
CA THR A 101 3.11 13.12 8.80
C THR A 101 2.93 11.62 9.06
N ASN A 102 3.96 10.83 8.77
CA ASN A 102 4.01 9.41 9.11
C ASN A 102 4.99 9.27 10.29
N PRO A 103 4.54 8.93 11.51
CA PRO A 103 5.44 8.78 12.64
C PRO A 103 6.53 7.71 12.43
N LEU A 104 6.29 6.74 11.54
CA LEU A 104 7.26 5.70 11.17
C LEU A 104 8.47 6.26 10.40
N SER A 105 8.37 7.44 9.78
CA SER A 105 9.49 8.10 9.08
C SER A 105 10.67 8.43 10.01
N LYS A 106 10.48 8.41 11.34
CA LYS A 106 11.58 8.54 12.31
C LYS A 106 12.45 7.29 12.38
N LYS A 107 11.85 6.11 12.20
CA LYS A 107 12.54 4.81 12.18
C LYS A 107 13.05 4.52 10.76
N TYR A 108 12.15 4.62 9.78
CA TYR A 108 12.42 4.42 8.36
C TYR A 108 12.79 5.76 7.72
N SER A 109 13.97 6.27 8.05
CA SER A 109 14.37 7.66 7.76
C SER A 109 15.10 7.84 6.43
N ASP A 110 15.65 6.77 5.85
CA ASP A 110 16.24 6.81 4.52
C ASP A 110 15.14 6.56 3.49
N LEU A 111 14.80 7.60 2.72
CA LEU A 111 13.59 7.63 1.90
C LEU A 111 13.93 7.60 0.40
N ASP A 112 13.35 6.64 -0.31
CA ASP A 112 13.28 6.65 -1.76
C ASP A 112 11.84 6.87 -2.24
N ILE A 113 11.69 7.55 -3.38
CA ILE A 113 10.40 7.96 -3.92
C ILE A 113 10.19 7.34 -5.30
N ILE A 114 9.22 6.43 -5.37
CA ILE A 114 8.84 5.69 -6.58
C ILE A 114 7.65 6.38 -7.24
N LYS A 115 7.72 6.66 -8.55
CA LYS A 115 6.73 7.44 -9.29
C LYS A 115 6.43 6.83 -10.67
N GLY A 116 5.32 7.24 -11.27
CA GLY A 116 4.96 6.88 -12.64
C GLY A 116 4.86 5.37 -12.83
N ASP A 117 5.37 4.88 -13.97
CA ASP A 117 5.31 3.47 -14.34
C ASP A 117 6.05 2.55 -13.34
N ASP A 118 7.02 3.07 -12.59
CA ASP A 118 7.76 2.30 -11.58
C ASP A 118 6.90 1.95 -10.36
N ILE A 119 5.77 2.65 -10.15
CA ILE A 119 4.81 2.30 -9.09
C ILE A 119 4.27 0.88 -9.30
N PHE A 120 3.98 0.48 -10.53
CA PHE A 120 3.28 -0.78 -10.79
C PHE A 120 3.66 -1.47 -12.10
N VAL A 121 3.78 -0.73 -13.20
CA VAL A 121 4.03 -1.29 -14.54
C VAL A 121 5.42 -1.94 -14.61
N ASN A 122 6.47 -1.20 -14.23
CA ASN A 122 7.85 -1.68 -14.27
C ASN A 122 8.24 -2.48 -13.02
N TRP A 123 7.40 -2.46 -11.99
CA TRP A 123 7.65 -3.21 -10.76
C TRP A 123 7.58 -4.71 -11.02
N THR A 124 8.67 -5.42 -10.79
CA THR A 124 8.70 -6.89 -10.82
C THR A 124 8.76 -7.42 -9.39
N PRO A 125 7.62 -7.79 -8.77
CA PRO A 125 7.64 -8.47 -7.49
C PRO A 125 8.44 -9.77 -7.62
N GLY A 126 9.15 -10.16 -6.55
CA GLY A 126 9.75 -11.49 -6.49
C GLY A 126 8.69 -12.59 -6.66
N GLY A 127 9.11 -13.83 -6.95
CA GLY A 127 8.21 -14.95 -7.30
C GLY A 127 7.19 -15.41 -6.25
N ARG A 128 6.99 -14.65 -5.17
CA ARG A 128 6.02 -14.89 -4.10
C ARG A 128 4.80 -13.97 -4.15
N TYR A 129 4.76 -13.01 -5.08
CA TYR A 129 3.65 -12.07 -5.23
C TYR A 129 3.30 -11.88 -6.71
N ASP A 130 2.05 -12.15 -7.08
CA ASP A 130 1.54 -11.91 -8.44
C ASP A 130 0.79 -10.58 -8.46
N LYS A 131 1.41 -9.54 -9.02
CA LYS A 131 0.79 -8.21 -9.08
C LYS A 131 -0.45 -8.18 -9.97
N SER A 132 -0.50 -8.98 -11.04
CA SER A 132 -1.58 -8.99 -12.03
C SER A 132 -2.82 -9.67 -11.47
N GLU A 133 -2.65 -10.82 -10.82
CA GLU A 133 -3.78 -11.46 -10.15
C GLU A 133 -4.23 -10.65 -8.92
N THR A 134 -3.31 -9.98 -8.20
CA THR A 134 -3.69 -9.17 -7.03
C THR A 134 -4.54 -7.98 -7.44
N ILE A 135 -4.13 -7.23 -8.47
CA ILE A 135 -4.94 -6.10 -8.96
C ILE A 135 -6.29 -6.60 -9.48
N GLY A 136 -6.32 -7.73 -10.21
CA GLY A 136 -7.57 -8.32 -10.71
C GLY A 136 -8.53 -8.74 -9.59
N TYR A 137 -8.02 -9.35 -8.51
CA TYR A 137 -8.81 -9.67 -7.31
C TYR A 137 -9.37 -8.39 -6.67
N ILE A 138 -8.57 -7.34 -6.56
CA ILE A 138 -9.01 -6.09 -5.96
C ILE A 138 -10.07 -5.40 -6.81
N GLU A 139 -9.84 -5.24 -8.12
CA GLU A 139 -10.80 -4.64 -9.03
C GLU A 139 -12.14 -5.40 -9.06
N HIS A 140 -12.10 -6.74 -9.03
CA HIS A 140 -13.30 -7.56 -8.94
C HIS A 140 -14.15 -7.22 -7.71
N HIS A 141 -13.52 -7.08 -6.54
CA HIS A 141 -14.21 -6.75 -5.30
C HIS A 141 -14.64 -5.28 -5.23
N LEU A 142 -13.87 -4.35 -5.82
CA LEU A 142 -14.23 -2.94 -5.88
C LEU A 142 -15.43 -2.68 -6.81
N ALA A 143 -15.59 -3.47 -7.88
CA ALA A 143 -16.72 -3.37 -8.80
C ALA A 143 -18.05 -3.91 -8.22
N GLY A 144 -17.97 -4.76 -7.19
CA GLY A 144 -19.12 -5.38 -6.53
C GLY A 144 -19.69 -4.61 -5.33
N THR A 145 -19.12 -3.45 -4.98
CA THR A 145 -19.57 -2.56 -3.88
C THR A 145 -20.28 -1.32 -4.39
#